data_AF-A0A968P906-F1
#
_entry.id   AF-A0A968P906-F1
#
_cell.length_a   1.000
_cell.length_b   1.000
_cell.length_c   1.000
_cell.angle_alpha   90.00
_cell.angle_beta   90.00
_cell.angle_gamma   90.00
#
_symmetry.space_group_name_H-M   'P 1'
#
loop_
_entity.id
_entity.type
_entity.pdbx_description
1 polymer ?
#
loop_
_entity_poly.entity_id
_entity_poly.type
_entity_poly.pdbx_seq_one_letter_code
_entity_poly.pdbx_strand_id
1 'polypeptide(L)'
;MDLTREYLEFSLKAAGVKPGMLKGMKSGTRCVPRLGWAGDLPGAGTGGGTGAYLAIDPGWAFPTGSPNPTSQGKMDGAVALCKKIKGDVVIGVDGDGDRMVFGDKRGILTAGFVTVPVLKSAGVGGHGKARGKKGPESVLYDPKVSPLALAEWGKLGVQPVLFRNGHSQIKDYMRQISAPAAAEESGHYYHQITMGKLSVWSENSIMTVLFFLKALAQDRGLMDQLWALQNQVFTRASLIMNLPTMWCVIRRWQQWCVIL
;
A
#
# COMPACT_ATOMS: atom_id res chain seq x y z
N MET A 1 9.67 -28.55 0.64
CA MET A 1 8.66 -27.54 1.01
C MET A 1 9.03 -26.28 0.25
N ASP A 2 8.19 -25.83 -0.66
CA ASP A 2 8.42 -24.60 -1.43
C ASP A 2 7.59 -23.49 -0.76
N LEU A 3 8.20 -22.85 0.23
CA LEU A 3 7.55 -21.83 1.04
C LEU A 3 7.10 -20.63 0.18
N THR A 4 7.81 -20.34 -0.90
CA THR A 4 7.48 -19.25 -1.82
C THR A 4 6.17 -19.54 -2.54
N ARG A 5 6.04 -20.74 -3.11
CA ARG A 5 4.82 -21.17 -3.78
C ARG A 5 3.63 -21.26 -2.80
N GLU A 6 3.85 -21.80 -1.61
CA GLU A 6 2.81 -21.87 -0.58
C GLU A 6 2.33 -20.48 -0.16
N TYR A 7 3.25 -19.53 0.03
CA TYR A 7 2.93 -18.13 0.34
C TYR A 7 2.17 -17.43 -0.79
N LEU A 8 2.51 -17.72 -2.04
CA LEU A 8 1.79 -17.20 -3.21
C LEU A 8 0.38 -17.75 -3.32
N GLU A 9 0.21 -19.07 -3.24
CA GLU A 9 -1.09 -19.73 -3.29
C GLU A 9 -1.98 -19.23 -2.13
N PHE A 10 -1.40 -19.08 -0.94
CA PHE A 10 -2.06 -18.48 0.20
C PHE A 10 -2.53 -17.04 -0.08
N SER A 11 -1.64 -16.19 -0.60
CA SER A 11 -1.93 -14.78 -0.83
C SER A 11 -2.99 -14.58 -1.92
N LEU A 12 -2.96 -15.39 -2.99
CA LEU A 12 -4.00 -15.43 -4.03
C LEU A 12 -5.37 -15.80 -3.45
N LYS A 13 -5.40 -16.86 -2.62
CA LYS A 13 -6.61 -17.32 -1.95
C LYS A 13 -7.15 -16.27 -0.97
N ALA A 14 -6.30 -15.68 -0.15
CA ALA A 14 -6.66 -14.68 0.84
C ALA A 14 -7.18 -13.38 0.18
N ALA A 15 -6.63 -12.99 -0.97
CA ALA A 15 -7.14 -11.86 -1.75
C ALA A 15 -8.45 -12.16 -2.51
N GLY A 16 -8.85 -13.44 -2.55
CA GLY A 16 -10.01 -13.90 -3.30
C GLY A 16 -9.86 -13.71 -4.82
N VAL A 17 -8.63 -13.70 -5.33
CA VAL A 17 -8.33 -13.55 -6.76
C VAL A 17 -8.43 -14.91 -7.41
N LYS A 18 -9.41 -15.09 -8.31
CA LYS A 18 -9.58 -16.32 -9.08
C LYS A 18 -8.70 -16.30 -10.34
N PRO A 19 -8.25 -17.46 -10.85
CA PRO A 19 -7.63 -17.54 -12.17
C PRO A 19 -8.53 -16.86 -13.21
N GLY A 20 -7.96 -15.96 -14.02
CA GLY A 20 -8.74 -15.21 -15.00
C GLY A 20 -9.39 -13.90 -14.50
N MET A 21 -9.43 -13.63 -13.20
CA MET A 21 -10.06 -12.39 -12.68
C MET A 21 -9.30 -11.12 -13.09
N LEU A 22 -7.99 -11.24 -13.29
CA LEU A 22 -7.16 -10.17 -13.83
C LEU A 22 -7.03 -10.24 -15.37
N LYS A 23 -7.65 -11.25 -16.01
CA LYS A 23 -7.57 -11.49 -17.46
C LYS A 23 -8.54 -10.55 -18.17
N GLY A 24 -8.02 -9.51 -18.80
CA GLY A 24 -8.82 -8.43 -19.38
C GLY A 24 -8.38 -7.06 -18.91
N MET A 25 -7.66 -6.94 -17.79
CA MET A 25 -6.57 -5.97 -17.73
C MET A 25 -5.81 -6.14 -19.05
N LYS A 26 -5.63 -5.08 -19.86
CA LYS A 26 -5.12 -5.23 -21.24
C LYS A 26 -3.90 -6.15 -21.19
N SER A 27 -3.63 -6.90 -22.26
CA SER A 27 -2.41 -7.70 -22.47
C SER A 27 -1.14 -6.83 -22.46
N GLY A 28 -0.93 -6.06 -21.39
CA GLY A 28 -0.51 -4.66 -21.50
C GLY A 28 -0.69 -3.83 -20.21
N THR A 29 -1.27 -4.35 -19.12
CA THR A 29 -0.96 -3.85 -17.77
C THR A 29 0.51 -4.11 -17.53
N ARG A 30 1.31 -3.15 -17.98
CA ARG A 30 2.75 -3.15 -17.81
C ARG A 30 3.00 -2.57 -16.44
N CYS A 31 2.96 -3.44 -15.44
CA CYS A 31 3.54 -3.13 -14.14
C CYS A 31 5.02 -2.86 -14.37
N VAL A 32 5.50 -1.73 -13.89
CA VAL A 32 6.94 -1.46 -13.79
C VAL A 32 7.35 -1.63 -12.33
N PRO A 33 7.59 -2.86 -11.88
CA PRO A 33 8.24 -3.08 -10.62
C PRO A 33 9.70 -2.61 -10.68
N ARG A 34 10.07 -1.78 -9.71
CA ARG A 34 11.46 -1.55 -9.33
C ARG A 34 11.66 -2.29 -8.03
N LEU A 35 12.24 -3.48 -8.11
CA LEU A 35 12.54 -4.31 -6.93
C LEU A 35 14.00 -4.07 -6.53
N GLY A 36 14.23 -3.64 -5.30
CA GLY A 36 15.41 -4.07 -4.55
C GLY A 36 14.98 -5.34 -3.83
N TRP A 37 15.37 -6.52 -4.32
CA TRP A 37 15.17 -7.84 -3.73
C TRP A 37 14.00 -8.09 -2.74
N ALA A 38 12.95 -8.77 -3.19
CA ALA A 38 12.05 -9.52 -2.29
C ALA A 38 11.53 -10.76 -3.03
N GLY A 39 12.37 -11.79 -3.13
CA GLY A 39 12.04 -13.13 -3.63
C GLY A 39 11.67 -13.22 -5.11
N ASP A 40 11.95 -14.37 -5.72
CA ASP A 40 11.27 -14.74 -6.96
C ASP A 40 9.76 -14.80 -6.67
N LEU A 41 8.94 -14.11 -7.44
CA LEU A 41 7.52 -14.45 -7.59
C LEU A 41 7.45 -15.52 -8.70
N PRO A 42 7.53 -16.82 -8.42
CA PRO A 42 7.32 -17.83 -9.44
C PRO A 42 5.87 -17.72 -9.94
N GLY A 43 5.71 -17.40 -11.24
CA GLY A 43 4.42 -17.56 -11.93
C GLY A 43 3.72 -16.33 -12.49
N ALA A 44 4.42 -15.32 -12.99
CA ALA A 44 3.82 -14.36 -13.95
C ALA A 44 3.96 -14.82 -15.42
N GLY A 45 4.06 -16.12 -15.66
CA GLY A 45 4.07 -16.71 -16.99
C GLY A 45 3.30 -18.01 -17.01
N THR A 46 2.04 -17.96 -17.46
CA THR A 46 1.35 -18.98 -18.28
C THR A 46 -0.14 -18.60 -18.40
N GLY A 47 -0.48 -17.93 -19.51
CA GLY A 47 -1.88 -17.69 -19.87
C GLY A 47 -2.20 -16.29 -20.38
N GLY A 48 -1.60 -15.90 -21.51
CA GLY A 48 -2.12 -14.85 -22.40
C GLY A 48 -2.55 -13.53 -21.75
N GLY A 49 -1.59 -12.65 -21.48
CA GLY A 49 -1.83 -11.20 -21.38
C GLY A 49 -1.41 -10.51 -20.09
N THR A 50 -0.10 -10.31 -19.88
CA THR A 50 0.47 -9.29 -18.97
C THR A 50 1.98 -9.21 -19.24
N GLY A 51 2.51 -8.02 -19.57
CA GLY A 51 3.95 -7.82 -19.76
C GLY A 51 4.50 -6.97 -18.62
N ALA A 52 4.88 -7.56 -17.49
CA ALA A 52 5.59 -6.83 -16.44
C ALA A 52 7.02 -6.52 -16.91
N TYR A 53 7.43 -5.25 -16.87
CA TYR A 53 8.83 -4.86 -17.11
C TYR A 53 9.48 -4.64 -15.77
N LEU A 54 10.24 -5.64 -15.35
CA LEU A 54 10.87 -5.69 -14.05
C LEU A 54 12.35 -5.34 -14.17
N ALA A 55 12.75 -4.20 -13.58
CA ALA A 55 14.15 -3.94 -13.31
C ALA A 55 14.46 -4.53 -11.93
N ILE A 56 14.80 -5.82 -11.87
CA ILE A 56 15.49 -6.40 -10.72
C ILE A 56 16.97 -6.14 -10.93
N ASP A 57 17.58 -5.35 -10.06
CA ASP A 57 19.00 -5.51 -9.78
C ASP A 57 19.08 -6.38 -8.52
N PRO A 58 19.42 -7.69 -8.64
CA PRO A 58 19.54 -8.57 -7.49
C PRO A 58 20.86 -8.29 -6.73
N GLY A 59 21.68 -7.35 -7.21
CA GLY A 59 22.90 -6.94 -6.58
C GLY A 59 22.65 -6.10 -5.33
N TRP A 60 23.33 -6.47 -4.26
CA TRP A 60 23.46 -5.69 -3.03
C TRP A 60 24.18 -4.34 -3.22
N ALA A 61 24.63 -4.04 -4.43
CA ALA A 61 25.42 -2.87 -4.76
C ALA A 61 24.62 -1.57 -4.72
N PHE A 62 23.28 -1.63 -4.86
CA PHE A 62 22.36 -0.48 -4.86
C PHE A 62 22.98 0.79 -5.46
N PRO A 63 23.40 0.78 -6.74
CA PRO A 63 24.23 1.85 -7.33
C PRO A 63 23.53 3.21 -7.38
N THR A 64 22.21 3.21 -7.19
CA THR A 64 21.38 4.42 -7.14
C THR A 64 21.02 4.83 -5.70
N GLY A 65 21.68 4.24 -4.69
CA GLY A 65 21.41 4.39 -3.25
C GLY A 65 20.30 3.48 -2.73
N SER A 66 19.94 3.65 -1.45
CA SER A 66 18.98 2.80 -0.71
C SER A 66 17.71 2.45 -1.53
N PRO A 67 17.25 1.18 -1.49
CA PRO A 67 16.05 0.72 -2.17
C PRO A 67 14.80 1.17 -1.41
N ASN A 68 14.54 2.48 -1.34
CA ASN A 68 13.35 3.03 -0.69
C ASN A 68 12.42 3.66 -1.74
N PRO A 69 11.26 3.05 -2.05
CA PRO A 69 10.36 3.54 -3.10
C PRO A 69 9.64 4.84 -2.73
N THR A 70 9.61 5.24 -1.45
CA THR A 70 9.01 6.50 -1.00
C THR A 70 9.96 7.70 -1.11
N SER A 71 11.25 7.46 -1.37
CA SER A 71 12.22 8.55 -1.50
C SER A 71 12.07 9.30 -2.82
N GLN A 72 12.22 10.62 -2.76
CA GLN A 72 12.10 11.49 -3.92
C GLN A 72 13.02 11.04 -5.06
N GLY A 73 12.50 11.00 -6.29
CA GLY A 73 13.23 10.62 -7.50
C GLY A 73 13.39 9.11 -7.73
N LYS A 74 13.14 8.25 -6.72
CA LYS A 74 13.36 6.79 -6.85
C LYS A 74 12.43 6.11 -7.83
N MET A 75 11.22 6.66 -8.00
CA MET A 75 10.19 6.11 -8.88
C MET A 75 10.11 6.81 -10.24
N ASP A 76 10.87 7.88 -10.48
CA ASP A 76 10.82 8.67 -11.71
C ASP A 76 11.10 7.82 -12.95
N GLY A 77 12.10 6.94 -12.87
CA GLY A 77 12.41 6.00 -13.95
C GLY A 77 11.27 5.02 -14.23
N ALA A 78 10.60 4.52 -13.19
CA ALA A 78 9.47 3.61 -13.33
C ALA A 78 8.24 4.31 -13.92
N VAL A 79 7.97 5.54 -13.49
CA VAL A 79 6.91 6.40 -14.02
C VAL A 79 7.17 6.77 -15.49
N ALA A 80 8.41 7.14 -15.83
CA ALA A 80 8.81 7.44 -17.20
C ALA A 80 8.69 6.21 -18.11
N LEU A 81 9.09 5.04 -17.62
CA LEU A 81 8.94 3.79 -18.34
C LEU A 81 7.45 3.45 -18.54
N CYS A 82 6.63 3.59 -17.49
CA CYS A 82 5.17 3.43 -17.56
C CYS A 82 4.55 4.35 -18.61
N LYS A 83 4.98 5.62 -18.68
CA LYS A 83 4.55 6.57 -19.72
C LYS A 83 4.98 6.11 -21.13
N LYS A 84 6.25 5.74 -21.31
CA LYS A 84 6.82 5.29 -22.60
C LYS A 84 6.08 4.07 -23.15
N ILE A 85 5.78 3.11 -22.26
CA ILE A 85 5.10 1.88 -22.64
C ILE A 85 3.58 2.00 -22.53
N LYS A 86 3.00 3.15 -22.20
CA LYS A 86 1.55 3.26 -21.96
C LYS A 86 1.05 2.19 -20.97
N GLY A 87 1.80 1.97 -19.90
CA GLY A 87 1.44 1.05 -18.82
C GLY A 87 0.28 1.60 -17.99
N ASP A 88 -0.42 0.70 -17.32
CA ASP A 88 -1.61 1.03 -16.52
C ASP A 88 -1.28 1.33 -15.05
N VAL A 89 -0.18 0.77 -14.52
CA VAL A 89 0.18 0.89 -13.10
C VAL A 89 1.70 0.84 -12.89
N VAL A 90 2.18 1.58 -11.90
CA VAL A 90 3.54 1.50 -11.33
C VAL A 90 3.42 0.93 -9.93
N ILE A 91 4.29 -0.02 -9.59
CA ILE A 91 4.39 -0.58 -8.25
C ILE A 91 5.86 -0.52 -7.86
N GLY A 92 6.22 0.19 -6.81
CA GLY A 92 7.57 0.19 -6.25
C GLY A 92 7.58 -0.65 -4.98
N VAL A 93 8.67 -1.37 -4.74
CA VAL A 93 8.88 -2.14 -3.52
C VAL A 93 10.26 -1.82 -2.96
N ASP A 94 10.40 -1.86 -1.65
CA ASP A 94 11.67 -1.65 -0.98
C ASP A 94 12.51 -2.93 -0.87
N GLY A 95 13.65 -2.83 -0.18
CA GLY A 95 14.77 -3.78 -0.19
C GLY A 95 14.50 -5.16 0.41
N ASP A 96 13.49 -5.32 1.25
CA ASP A 96 13.08 -6.58 1.88
C ASP A 96 11.60 -6.92 1.62
N GLY A 97 10.87 -6.03 0.96
CA GLY A 97 9.57 -6.32 0.39
C GLY A 97 8.39 -5.86 1.22
N ASP A 98 8.60 -5.23 2.37
CA ASP A 98 7.53 -4.88 3.31
C ASP A 98 6.89 -3.51 3.01
N ARG A 99 7.60 -2.62 2.29
CA ARG A 99 7.08 -1.32 1.85
C ARG A 99 6.80 -1.29 0.37
N MET A 100 5.66 -0.71 0.02
CA MET A 100 5.24 -0.56 -1.36
C MET A 100 4.65 0.81 -1.66
N VAL A 101 4.78 1.23 -2.91
CA VAL A 101 4.10 2.39 -3.45
C VAL A 101 3.39 2.04 -4.75
N PHE A 102 2.30 2.74 -5.04
CA PHE A 102 1.48 2.49 -6.21
C PHE A 102 1.26 3.79 -6.97
N GLY A 103 1.12 3.71 -8.29
CA GLY A 103 0.96 4.88 -9.13
C GLY A 103 0.70 4.54 -10.59
N ASP A 104 0.92 5.50 -11.47
CA ASP A 104 0.91 5.32 -12.92
C ASP A 104 1.81 6.35 -13.61
N LYS A 105 1.61 6.57 -14.91
CA LYS A 105 2.32 7.57 -15.73
C LYS A 105 2.31 9.02 -15.17
N ARG A 106 1.43 9.34 -14.21
CA ARG A 106 1.32 10.66 -13.55
C ARG A 106 2.23 10.80 -12.33
N GLY A 107 2.68 9.68 -11.75
CA GLY A 107 3.46 9.67 -10.52
C GLY A 107 3.01 8.59 -9.56
N ILE A 108 3.27 8.80 -8.27
CA ILE A 108 2.94 7.89 -7.17
C ILE A 108 1.81 8.48 -6.32
N LEU A 109 0.89 7.62 -5.90
CA LEU A 109 -0.19 7.95 -4.96
C LEU A 109 0.33 7.89 -3.52
N THR A 110 -0.23 8.72 -2.63
CA THR A 110 -0.01 8.60 -1.18
C THR A 110 -0.56 7.28 -0.66
N ALA A 111 0.04 6.74 0.40
CA ALA A 111 -0.41 5.46 0.97
C ALA A 111 -1.88 5.54 1.43
N GLY A 112 -2.31 6.72 1.90
CA GLY A 112 -3.72 7.00 2.19
C GLY A 112 -4.66 6.71 1.03
N PHE A 113 -4.39 7.26 -0.16
CA PHE A 113 -5.25 7.06 -1.34
C PHE A 113 -5.14 5.64 -1.90
N VAL A 114 -3.95 5.01 -1.82
CA VAL A 114 -3.79 3.58 -2.17
C VAL A 114 -4.65 2.70 -1.28
N THR A 115 -4.81 3.05 0.00
CA THR A 115 -5.53 2.22 0.96
C THR A 115 -7.04 2.17 0.65
N VAL A 116 -7.62 3.18 0.01
CA VAL A 116 -9.06 3.19 -0.37
C VAL A 116 -9.46 1.95 -1.19
N PRO A 117 -8.86 1.69 -2.38
CA PRO A 117 -9.17 0.49 -3.14
C PRO A 117 -8.73 -0.80 -2.46
N VAL A 118 -7.67 -0.78 -1.66
CA VAL A 118 -7.21 -1.96 -0.90
C VAL A 118 -8.27 -2.38 0.12
N LEU A 119 -8.80 -1.45 0.92
CA LEU A 119 -9.87 -1.71 1.90
C LEU A 119 -11.12 -2.24 1.20
N LYS A 120 -11.52 -1.61 0.09
CA LYS A 120 -12.68 -2.02 -0.70
C LYS A 120 -12.54 -3.46 -1.21
N SER A 121 -11.40 -3.80 -1.81
CA SER A 121 -11.12 -5.16 -2.31
C SER A 121 -10.98 -6.21 -1.20
N ALA A 122 -10.52 -5.80 -0.02
CA ALA A 122 -10.42 -6.61 1.19
C ALA A 122 -11.76 -6.78 1.93
N GLY A 123 -12.82 -6.11 1.47
CA GLY A 123 -14.16 -6.17 2.08
C GLY A 123 -14.25 -5.47 3.43
N VAL A 124 -13.36 -4.51 3.70
CA VAL A 124 -13.35 -3.70 4.93
C VAL A 124 -14.24 -2.46 4.73
N GLY A 125 -15.07 -2.14 5.72
CA GLY A 125 -15.98 -0.98 5.68
C GLY A 125 -17.43 -1.31 5.28
N GLY A 126 -17.73 -2.55 4.91
CA GLY A 126 -19.09 -3.05 4.61
C GLY A 126 -20.06 -3.09 5.81
N HIS A 127 -19.92 -2.17 6.77
CA HIS A 127 -20.76 -1.96 7.95
C HIS A 127 -20.76 -3.18 8.89
N GLY A 128 -19.58 -3.79 9.08
CA GLY A 128 -19.37 -4.90 10.01
C GLY A 128 -20.03 -6.23 9.62
N LYS A 129 -20.91 -6.25 8.61
CA LYS A 129 -21.66 -7.44 8.16
C LYS A 129 -20.74 -8.58 7.71
N ALA A 130 -19.65 -8.26 7.02
CA ALA A 130 -18.71 -9.27 6.52
C ALA A 130 -17.92 -9.98 7.62
N ARG A 131 -17.76 -9.36 8.81
CA ARG A 131 -16.96 -9.89 9.93
C ARG A 131 -17.77 -10.08 11.22
N GLY A 132 -19.11 -10.02 11.14
CA GLY A 132 -20.01 -10.19 12.28
C GLY A 132 -19.87 -9.12 13.37
N LYS A 133 -19.29 -7.96 13.05
CA LYS A 133 -19.12 -6.84 13.99
C LYS A 133 -20.28 -5.86 13.91
N LYS A 134 -20.64 -5.27 15.04
CA LYS A 134 -21.58 -4.13 15.09
C LYS A 134 -20.76 -2.83 14.97
N GLY A 135 -21.10 -1.97 14.02
CA GLY A 135 -20.46 -0.67 13.83
C GLY A 135 -19.33 -0.64 12.80
N PRO A 136 -18.73 0.55 12.57
CA PRO A 136 -17.63 0.73 11.62
C PRO A 136 -16.37 0.01 12.09
N GLU A 137 -15.58 -0.47 11.14
CA GLU A 137 -14.31 -1.13 11.43
C GLU A 137 -13.19 -0.11 11.60
N SER A 138 -12.38 -0.25 12.66
CA SER A 138 -11.24 0.64 12.91
C SER A 138 -10.08 0.35 11.96
N VAL A 139 -9.60 1.34 11.22
CA VAL A 139 -8.40 1.23 10.37
C VAL A 139 -7.36 2.22 10.87
N LEU A 140 -6.17 1.73 11.24
CA LEU A 140 -5.14 2.59 11.82
C LEU A 140 -4.35 3.31 10.72
N TYR A 141 -3.87 4.50 11.05
CA TYR A 141 -3.01 5.29 10.18
C TYR A 141 -1.95 6.06 10.98
N ASP A 142 -0.80 6.35 10.37
CA ASP A 142 0.20 7.24 10.95
C ASP A 142 -0.11 8.73 10.68
N PRO A 143 0.43 9.68 11.47
CA PRO A 143 0.05 11.09 11.37
C PRO A 143 0.30 11.77 10.01
N LYS A 144 1.03 11.11 9.09
CA LYS A 144 1.38 11.65 7.78
C LYS A 144 0.32 11.39 6.71
N VAL A 145 -0.63 10.49 6.96
CA VAL A 145 -1.68 10.15 5.98
C VAL A 145 -2.55 11.38 5.71
N SER A 146 -2.83 11.63 4.43
CA SER A 146 -3.64 12.76 3.98
C SER A 146 -5.04 12.75 4.60
N PRO A 147 -5.50 13.85 5.24
CA PRO A 147 -6.87 13.96 5.77
C PRO A 147 -7.96 13.74 4.73
N LEU A 148 -7.72 14.11 3.45
CA LEU A 148 -8.67 13.81 2.38
C LEU A 148 -8.81 12.31 2.13
N ALA A 149 -7.69 11.56 2.18
CA ALA A 149 -7.75 10.11 2.07
C ALA A 149 -8.52 9.50 3.25
N LEU A 150 -8.32 10.02 4.48
CA LEU A 150 -9.07 9.57 5.66
C LEU A 150 -10.58 9.84 5.54
N ALA A 151 -10.98 10.93 4.88
CA ALA A 151 -12.39 11.19 4.57
C ALA A 151 -12.96 10.14 3.60
N GLU A 152 -12.18 9.72 2.58
CA GLU A 152 -12.58 8.62 1.69
C GLU A 152 -12.67 7.27 2.42
N TRP A 153 -11.79 7.02 3.40
CA TRP A 153 -11.90 5.85 4.28
C TRP A 153 -13.23 5.90 5.05
N GLY A 154 -13.59 7.05 5.61
CA GLY A 154 -14.88 7.25 6.27
C GLY A 154 -16.08 6.93 5.36
N LYS A 155 -16.04 7.32 4.09
CA LYS A 155 -17.09 7.00 3.09
C LYS A 155 -17.20 5.51 2.81
N LEU A 156 -16.12 4.74 2.99
CA LEU A 156 -16.16 3.28 2.93
C LEU A 156 -16.82 2.65 4.16
N GLY A 157 -17.18 3.41 5.20
CA GLY A 157 -17.77 2.89 6.43
C GLY A 157 -16.74 2.38 7.44
N VAL A 158 -15.48 2.83 7.33
CA VAL A 158 -14.43 2.57 8.32
C VAL A 158 -14.24 3.77 9.24
N GLN A 159 -13.72 3.51 10.44
CA GLN A 159 -13.31 4.53 11.39
C GLN A 159 -11.77 4.67 11.35
N PRO A 160 -11.21 5.77 10.81
CA PRO A 160 -9.78 6.00 10.88
C PRO A 160 -9.34 6.21 12.34
N VAL A 161 -8.27 5.52 12.77
CA VAL A 161 -7.69 5.62 14.11
C VAL A 161 -6.24 6.06 14.01
N LEU A 162 -5.93 7.24 14.55
CA LEU A 162 -4.57 7.75 14.58
C LEU A 162 -3.70 6.86 15.49
N PHE A 163 -2.54 6.44 14.98
CA PHE A 163 -1.54 5.71 15.76
C PHE A 163 -0.14 6.23 15.44
N ARG A 164 0.79 6.12 16.38
CA ARG A 164 2.19 6.50 16.14
C ARG A 164 2.83 5.58 15.11
N ASN A 165 3.80 6.11 14.36
CA ASN A 165 4.61 5.31 13.44
C ASN A 165 5.39 4.22 14.19
N GLY A 166 5.51 3.03 13.60
CA GLY A 166 6.27 1.92 14.18
C GLY A 166 5.69 0.54 13.87
N HIS A 167 6.36 -0.18 12.96
CA HIS A 167 5.91 -1.44 12.41
C HIS A 167 5.52 -2.52 13.44
N SER A 168 6.28 -2.70 14.52
CA SER A 168 5.91 -3.70 15.55
C SER A 168 4.74 -3.23 16.41
N GLN A 169 4.71 -1.95 16.77
CA GLN A 169 3.73 -1.39 17.70
C GLN A 169 2.33 -1.31 17.08
N ILE A 170 2.24 -1.02 15.78
CA ILE A 170 0.96 -0.93 15.08
C ILE A 170 0.30 -2.31 14.99
N LYS A 171 1.06 -3.38 14.73
CA LYS A 171 0.54 -4.76 14.72
C LYS A 171 0.00 -5.18 16.07
N ASP A 172 0.70 -4.86 17.16
CA ASP A 172 0.24 -5.14 18.52
C ASP A 172 -1.06 -4.41 18.83
N TYR A 173 -1.15 -3.13 18.48
CA TYR A 173 -2.36 -2.34 18.72
C TYR A 173 -3.53 -2.80 17.84
N MET A 174 -3.28 -3.15 16.57
CA MET A 174 -4.28 -3.75 15.69
C MET A 174 -4.86 -5.03 16.30
N ARG A 175 -4.02 -5.88 16.89
CA ARG A 175 -4.48 -7.08 17.61
C ARG A 175 -5.36 -6.73 18.79
N GLN A 176 -4.96 -5.76 19.61
CA GLN A 176 -5.70 -5.33 20.80
C GLN A 176 -7.12 -4.84 20.46
N ILE A 177 -7.26 -4.01 19.41
CA ILE A 177 -8.56 -3.46 19.01
C ILE A 177 -9.25 -4.30 17.91
N SER A 178 -8.64 -5.42 17.52
CA SER A 178 -9.08 -6.26 16.40
C SER A 178 -9.30 -5.48 15.09
N ALA A 179 -8.42 -4.54 14.77
CA ALA A 179 -8.51 -3.75 13.55
C ALA A 179 -8.25 -4.63 12.32
N PRO A 180 -9.09 -4.59 11.27
CA PRO A 180 -8.88 -5.41 10.08
C PRO A 180 -7.70 -4.96 9.22
N ALA A 181 -7.29 -3.69 9.30
CA ALA A 181 -6.25 -3.13 8.47
C ALA A 181 -5.59 -1.91 9.12
N ALA A 182 -4.39 -1.57 8.63
CA ALA A 182 -3.70 -0.33 8.91
C ALA A 182 -2.80 0.05 7.74
N ALA A 183 -2.46 1.32 7.59
CA ALA A 183 -1.50 1.79 6.59
C ALA A 183 -0.64 2.92 7.15
N GLU A 184 0.64 2.92 6.79
CA GLU A 184 1.55 4.02 7.06
C GLU A 184 1.96 4.71 5.75
N GLU A 185 2.14 6.04 5.78
CA GLU A 185 2.57 6.82 4.62
C GLU A 185 3.97 6.43 4.13
N SER A 186 4.74 5.69 4.94
CA SER A 186 5.99 5.04 4.54
C SER A 186 5.82 3.84 3.61
N GLY A 187 4.59 3.42 3.30
CA GLY A 187 4.29 2.33 2.38
C GLY A 187 4.10 0.96 3.04
N HIS A 188 4.01 0.90 4.38
CA HIS A 188 3.62 -0.31 5.09
C HIS A 188 2.10 -0.48 5.05
N TYR A 189 1.65 -1.71 4.77
CA TYR A 189 0.23 -2.06 4.72
C TYR A 189 -0.03 -3.35 5.49
N TYR A 190 -0.85 -3.23 6.52
CA TYR A 190 -1.11 -4.31 7.46
C TYR A 190 -2.52 -4.85 7.27
N HIS A 191 -2.64 -6.18 7.37
CA HIS A 191 -3.91 -6.88 7.23
C HIS A 191 -4.13 -7.81 8.41
N GLN A 192 -5.38 -7.89 8.88
CA GLN A 192 -5.82 -9.02 9.68
C GLN A 192 -6.07 -10.20 8.73
N ILE A 193 -5.29 -11.25 8.93
CA ILE A 193 -5.35 -12.47 8.14
C ILE A 193 -5.84 -13.61 9.04
N THR A 194 -6.94 -14.26 8.64
CA THR A 194 -7.56 -15.33 9.41
C THR A 194 -7.37 -16.69 8.72
N MET A 195 -6.77 -17.64 9.44
CA MET A 195 -6.52 -19.02 9.01
C MET A 195 -7.22 -19.99 9.98
N GLY A 196 -8.41 -20.44 9.61
CA GLY A 196 -9.23 -21.26 10.50
C GLY A 196 -9.60 -20.48 11.77
N LYS A 197 -9.11 -20.94 12.93
CA LYS A 197 -9.33 -20.27 14.23
C LYS A 197 -8.25 -19.25 14.59
N LEU A 198 -7.14 -19.20 13.84
CA LEU A 198 -6.03 -18.29 14.09
C LEU A 198 -6.22 -16.99 13.32
N SER A 199 -6.10 -15.85 13.99
CA SER A 199 -5.98 -14.54 13.33
C SER A 199 -4.62 -13.94 13.63
N VAL A 200 -3.95 -13.46 12.60
CA VAL A 200 -2.66 -12.77 12.68
C VAL A 200 -2.78 -11.39 12.07
N TRP A 201 -2.00 -10.44 12.58
CA TRP A 201 -1.90 -9.08 12.06
C TRP A 201 -0.49 -8.92 11.51
N SER A 202 -0.39 -8.85 10.19
CA SER A 202 0.88 -8.86 9.49
C SER A 202 0.81 -8.06 8.21
N GLU A 203 1.98 -7.70 7.70
CA GLU A 203 2.12 -7.26 6.34
C GLU A 203 2.06 -8.48 5.41
N ASN A 204 1.41 -8.29 4.27
CA ASN A 204 1.47 -9.23 3.16
C ASN A 204 1.41 -8.40 1.87
N SER A 205 2.60 -8.12 1.35
CA SER A 205 2.80 -7.22 0.21
C SER A 205 2.09 -7.72 -1.04
N ILE A 206 2.13 -9.04 -1.26
CA ILE A 206 1.44 -9.69 -2.38
C ILE A 206 -0.07 -9.51 -2.27
N MET A 207 -0.65 -9.71 -1.08
CA MET A 207 -2.08 -9.47 -0.86
C MET A 207 -2.47 -8.02 -1.13
N THR A 208 -1.70 -7.04 -0.65
CA THR A 208 -1.96 -5.62 -0.93
C THR A 208 -1.93 -5.33 -2.43
N VAL A 209 -0.92 -5.83 -3.15
CA VAL A 209 -0.82 -5.71 -4.61
C VAL A 209 -2.04 -6.32 -5.28
N LEU A 210 -2.43 -7.53 -4.88
CA LEU A 210 -3.58 -8.23 -5.44
C LEU A 210 -4.90 -7.49 -5.16
N PHE A 211 -5.09 -6.93 -3.97
CA PHE A 211 -6.26 -6.12 -3.64
C PHE A 211 -6.33 -4.86 -4.50
N PHE A 212 -5.20 -4.17 -4.67
CA PHE A 212 -5.13 -2.98 -5.51
C PHE A 212 -5.42 -3.31 -6.99
N LEU A 213 -4.77 -4.34 -7.54
CA LEU A 213 -4.99 -4.77 -8.93
C LEU A 213 -6.42 -5.28 -9.16
N LYS A 214 -7.00 -5.97 -8.18
CA LYS A 214 -8.41 -6.40 -8.22
C LYS A 214 -9.35 -5.20 -8.31
N ALA A 215 -9.09 -4.15 -7.53
CA ALA A 215 -9.91 -2.92 -7.59
C ALA A 215 -9.80 -2.25 -8.96
N LEU A 216 -8.59 -2.16 -9.52
CA LEU A 216 -8.35 -1.63 -10.87
C LEU A 216 -8.99 -2.46 -11.98
N ALA A 217 -9.02 -3.78 -11.81
CA ALA A 217 -9.68 -4.67 -12.77
C ALA A 217 -11.21 -4.49 -12.76
N GLN A 218 -11.78 -4.16 -11.60
CA GLN A 218 -13.22 -3.94 -11.41
C GLN A 218 -13.68 -2.54 -11.80
N ASP A 219 -12.83 -1.52 -11.64
CA ASP A 219 -13.14 -0.13 -11.96
C ASP A 219 -12.01 0.51 -12.78
N ARG A 220 -12.29 0.76 -14.07
CA ARG A 220 -11.35 1.38 -15.01
C ARG A 220 -11.11 2.87 -14.76
N GLY A 221 -12.06 3.56 -14.14
CA GLY A 221 -11.95 4.97 -13.80
C GLY A 221 -11.25 5.22 -12.46
N LEU A 222 -10.95 4.15 -11.70
CA LEU A 222 -10.43 4.25 -10.34
C LEU A 222 -9.16 5.10 -10.24
N MET A 223 -8.17 4.91 -11.12
CA MET A 223 -6.96 5.74 -11.09
C MET A 223 -7.27 7.21 -11.31
N ASP A 224 -8.16 7.53 -12.24
CA ASP A 224 -8.54 8.92 -12.52
C ASP A 224 -9.26 9.56 -11.34
N GLN A 225 -10.13 8.81 -10.65
CA GLN A 225 -10.78 9.25 -9.42
C GLN A 225 -9.75 9.51 -8.30
N LEU A 226 -8.80 8.59 -8.09
CA LEU A 226 -7.76 8.73 -7.06
C LEU A 226 -6.88 9.95 -7.31
N TRP A 227 -6.49 10.19 -8.57
CA TRP A 227 -5.72 11.38 -8.93
C TRP A 227 -6.54 12.67 -8.82
N ALA A 228 -7.82 12.65 -9.19
CA ALA A 228 -8.70 13.79 -9.02
C ALA A 228 -8.87 14.18 -7.55
N LEU A 229 -8.84 13.21 -6.62
CA LEU A 229 -8.87 13.46 -5.18
C LEU A 229 -7.50 13.93 -4.66
N GLN A 230 -6.42 13.25 -5.02
CA GLN A 230 -5.08 13.60 -4.56
C GLN A 230 -4.65 15.00 -5.01
N ASN A 231 -4.98 15.39 -6.23
CA ASN A 231 -4.61 16.70 -6.78
C ASN A 231 -5.39 17.88 -6.15
N GLN A 232 -6.37 17.62 -5.29
CA GLN A 232 -7.06 18.68 -4.53
C GLN A 232 -6.20 19.22 -3.38
N VAL A 233 -5.15 18.49 -2.98
CA VAL A 233 -4.26 18.91 -1.90
C VAL A 233 -2.84 19.01 -2.43
N PHE A 234 -2.21 20.14 -2.14
CA PHE A 234 -0.80 20.30 -2.35
C PHE A 234 -0.02 19.70 -1.18
N THR A 235 0.71 18.61 -1.44
CA THR A 235 1.59 17.97 -0.45
C THR A 235 3.04 18.32 -0.76
N ARG A 236 3.80 18.75 0.25
CA ARG A 236 5.26 18.92 0.12
C ARG A 236 5.99 17.65 0.56
N ALA A 237 7.18 17.44 0.00
CA ALA A 237 8.11 16.43 0.51
C ALA A 237 8.47 16.70 1.98
N SER A 238 8.86 15.63 2.70
CA SER A 238 9.31 15.72 4.08
C SER A 238 10.43 16.76 4.24
N LEU A 239 10.27 17.68 5.18
CA LEU A 239 11.31 18.63 5.56
C LEU A 239 12.23 18.00 6.61
N ILE A 240 13.52 18.00 6.34
CA ILE A 240 14.53 17.51 7.29
C ILE A 240 15.18 18.72 7.98
N MET A 241 15.14 18.73 9.31
CA MET A 241 15.81 19.73 10.14
C MET A 241 16.75 19.02 11.12
N ASN A 242 18.03 19.39 11.10
CA ASN A 242 19.01 18.89 12.06
C ASN A 242 18.92 19.72 13.34
N LEU A 243 18.43 19.10 14.41
CA LEU A 243 18.23 19.75 15.70
C LEU A 243 19.04 19.05 16.79
N PRO A 244 19.79 19.77 17.64
CA PRO A 244 20.56 19.15 18.72
C PRO A 244 19.66 18.48 19.78
N THR A 245 18.43 18.96 19.99
CA THR A 245 17.46 18.39 20.94
C THR A 245 16.02 18.42 20.40
N MET A 246 15.69 17.46 19.51
CA MET A 246 14.37 17.36 18.87
C MET A 246 13.20 17.33 19.88
N TRP A 247 13.35 16.63 21.01
CA TRP A 247 12.31 16.50 22.02
C TRP A 247 11.95 17.82 22.71
N CYS A 248 12.91 18.72 22.92
CA CYS A 248 12.65 20.03 23.51
C CYS A 248 11.81 20.91 22.56
N VAL A 249 12.09 20.84 21.26
CA VAL A 249 11.34 21.57 20.24
C VAL A 249 9.91 21.06 20.15
N ILE A 250 9.69 19.74 20.11
CA ILE A 250 8.34 19.14 20.06
C ILE A 250 7.54 19.51 21.32
N ARG A 251 8.13 19.39 22.52
CA ARG A 251 7.44 19.74 23.78
C ARG A 251 7.02 21.21 23.80
N ARG A 252 7.91 22.10 23.37
CA ARG A 252 7.61 23.53 23.32
C ARG A 252 6.49 23.80 22.31
N TRP A 253 6.50 23.16 21.14
CA TRP A 253 5.43 23.31 20.16
C TRP A 253 4.07 22.81 20.68
N GLN A 254 4.05 21.64 21.33
CA GLN A 254 2.83 21.10 21.97
C GLN A 254 2.26 22.06 23.03
N GLN A 255 3.11 22.70 23.84
CA GLN A 255 2.66 23.68 24.82
C GLN A 255 1.98 24.90 24.17
N TRP A 256 2.47 25.34 23.01
CA TRP A 256 1.88 26.47 22.28
C TRP A 256 0.54 26.09 21.63
N CYS A 257 0.40 24.87 21.13
CA CYS A 257 -0.86 24.40 20.54
C CYS A 257 -2.00 24.21 21.56
N VAL A 258 -1.71 24.10 22.86
CA VAL A 258 -2.73 23.99 23.93
C VAL A 258 -3.26 25.37 24.37
N ILE A 259 -2.60 26.47 23.94
CA ILE A 259 -2.96 27.84 24.30
C ILE A 259 -3.91 28.48 23.27
N LEU A 260 -4.15 27.83 22.12
CA LEU A 260 -5.10 28.23 21.08
C LEU A 260 -6.34 27.33 21.09
#